data_AF-A0A9D9D9M3-F1
#
_entry.id   AF-A0A9D9D9M3-F1
#
_cell.length_a   1.000
_cell.length_b   1.000
_cell.length_c   1.000
_cell.angle_alpha   90.00
_cell.angle_beta   90.00
_cell.angle_gamma   90.00
#
_symmetry.space_group_name_H-M   'P 1'
#
loop_
_entity.id
_entity.type
_entity.pdbx_description
1 polymer ?
#
loop_
_entity_poly.entity_id
_entity_poly.type
_entity_poly.pdbx_seq_one_letter_code
_entity_poly.pdbx_strand_id
1 'polypeptide(L)' 'MPNFKQYHPGFFVKDSLEVMNMTAKEFSIRTGISERTLSALITGHGEITFDIARKLAAYFDNSIDFWTNL' A
#
# COMPACT_ATOMS: atom_id res chain seq x y z
N MET A 1 3.51 23.32 -2.18
CA MET A 1 2.87 21.99 -2.27
C MET A 1 3.61 21.06 -1.32
N PRO A 2 2.93 20.30 -0.44
CA PRO A 2 3.63 19.37 0.44
C PRO A 2 4.33 18.30 -0.39
N ASN A 3 5.62 18.10 -0.13
CA ASN A 3 6.47 17.14 -0.83
C ASN A 3 6.44 15.84 -0.02
N PHE A 4 5.52 14.92 -0.35
CA PHE A 4 5.32 13.65 0.37
C PHE A 4 6.45 12.62 0.20
N LYS A 5 7.47 12.95 -0.62
CA LYS A 5 8.63 12.13 -1.06
C LYS A 5 9.55 11.53 0.02
N GLN A 6 9.15 11.47 1.29
CA GLN A 6 10.03 11.03 2.38
C GLN A 6 9.68 9.67 2.98
N TYR A 7 8.52 9.08 2.65
CA TYR A 7 8.07 7.84 3.29
C TYR A 7 7.71 6.78 2.27
N HIS A 8 8.42 5.65 2.34
CA HIS A 8 8.12 4.49 1.51
C HIS A 8 6.63 4.10 1.65
N PRO A 9 5.88 3.92 0.54
CA PRO A 9 4.44 3.71 0.60
C PRO A 9 3.99 2.53 1.47
N GLY A 10 4.85 1.51 1.57
CA GLY A 10 4.61 0.35 2.44
C GLY A 10 4.47 0.67 3.92
N PHE A 11 4.99 1.81 4.39
CA PHE A 11 4.74 2.30 5.74
C PHE A 11 3.26 2.58 5.97
N PHE A 12 2.60 3.29 5.04
CA PHE A 12 1.17 3.57 5.12
C PHE A 12 0.31 2.31 5.03
N VAL A 13 0.74 1.35 4.19
CA VAL A 13 0.07 0.04 4.12
C VAL A 13 0.15 -0.66 5.47
N LYS A 14 1.33 -0.70 6.09
CA LYS A 14 1.54 -1.32 7.40
C LYS A 14 0.68 -0.68 8.49
N ASP A 15 0.74 0.65 8.60
CA ASP A 15 -0.01 1.42 9.60
C ASP A 15 -1.53 1.20 9.44
N SER A 16 -2.02 1.20 8.20
CA SER A 16 -3.43 0.92 7.90
C SER A 16 -3.84 -0.49 8.34
N LEU A 17 -2.98 -1.50 8.12
CA LEU A 17 -3.26 -2.88 8.55
C LEU A 17 -3.31 -3.01 10.08
N GLU A 18 -2.41 -2.33 10.78
CA GLU A 18 -2.40 -2.29 12.25
C GLU A 18 -3.67 -1.65 12.80
N VAL A 19 -4.10 -0.50 12.25
CA VAL A 19 -5.36 0.18 12.63
C VAL A 19 -6.58 -0.70 12.37
N MET A 20 -6.59 -1.43 11.25
CA MET A 20 -7.68 -2.34 10.90
C MET A 20 -7.63 -3.69 11.63
N ASN A 21 -6.61 -3.96 12.45
CA ASN A 21 -6.31 -5.29 13.01
C ASN A 21 -6.34 -6.40 11.95
N MET A 22 -5.72 -6.15 10.80
CA MET A 22 -5.77 -7.00 9.63
C MET A 22 -4.38 -7.54 9.26
N THR A 23 -4.32 -8.80 8.88
CA THR A 23 -3.09 -9.42 8.39
C THR A 23 -2.84 -9.11 6.92
N ALA A 24 -1.58 -9.18 6.47
CA ALA A 24 -1.23 -9.04 5.05
C ALA A 24 -1.95 -10.10 4.18
N LYS A 25 -2.19 -11.29 4.73
CA LYS A 25 -2.95 -12.35 4.08
C LYS A 25 -4.40 -11.95 3.84
N GLU A 26 -5.11 -11.43 4.85
CA GLU A 26 -6.49 -10.97 4.68
C GLU A 26 -6.56 -9.80 3.70
N PHE A 27 -5.59 -8.88 3.78
CA PHE A 27 -5.50 -7.76 2.87
C PHE A 27 -5.23 -8.19 1.41
N SER A 28 -4.45 -9.27 1.22
CA SER A 28 -4.19 -9.85 -0.09
C SER A 28 -5.49 -10.33 -0.77
N ILE A 29 -6.38 -10.94 0.01
CA ILE A 29 -7.67 -11.45 -0.47
C ILE A 29 -8.59 -10.30 -0.87
N ARG A 30 -8.58 -9.20 -0.10
CA ARG A 30 -9.43 -8.03 -0.35
C ARG A 30 -8.97 -7.19 -1.55
N THR A 31 -7.66 -7.04 -1.74
CA THR A 31 -7.09 -6.16 -2.78
C THR A 31 -6.69 -6.89 -4.06
N GLY A 32 -6.53 -8.22 -4.01
CA GLY A 32 -5.95 -9.00 -5.10
C GLY A 32 -4.45 -8.71 -5.33
N ILE A 33 -3.77 -8.12 -4.35
CA ILE A 33 -2.30 -7.99 -4.31
C ILE A 33 -1.76 -9.23 -3.61
N SER A 34 -0.71 -9.87 -4.15
CA SER A 34 -0.17 -11.07 -3.50
C SER A 34 0.39 -10.76 -2.11
N GLU A 35 0.25 -11.69 -1.17
CA GLU A 35 0.81 -11.57 0.18
C GLU A 35 2.33 -11.31 0.13
N ARG A 36 3.05 -11.95 -0.80
CA ARG A 36 4.49 -11.71 -1.02
C ARG A 36 4.78 -10.25 -1.39
N THR A 37 3.97 -9.67 -2.28
CA THR A 37 4.11 -8.27 -2.70
C THR A 37 3.80 -7.33 -1.54
N LEU A 38 2.74 -7.59 -0.78
CA LEU A 38 2.39 -6.81 0.40
C LEU A 38 3.50 -6.84 1.45
N SER A 39 4.05 -8.03 1.73
CA SER A 39 5.19 -8.17 2.65
C SER A 39 6.40 -7.37 2.17
N ALA A 40 6.76 -7.46 0.89
CA ALA A 40 7.88 -6.68 0.34
C ALA A 40 7.65 -5.17 0.44
N LEU A 41 6.43 -4.70 0.15
CA LEU A 41 6.05 -3.29 0.33
C LEU A 41 6.23 -2.88 1.80
N ILE A 42 5.61 -3.60 2.73
CA ILE A 42 5.60 -3.32 4.18
C ILE A 42 7.02 -3.28 4.76
N THR A 43 7.94 -4.11 4.26
CA THR A 43 9.35 -4.11 4.68
C THR A 43 10.23 -3.09 3.96
N GLY A 44 9.69 -2.32 3.01
CA GLY A 44 10.46 -1.32 2.25
C GLY A 44 11.35 -1.89 1.15
N HIS A 45 11.10 -3.13 0.72
CA HIS A 45 11.87 -3.84 -0.31
C HIS A 45 11.14 -3.98 -1.64
N GLY A 46 9.87 -3.57 -1.70
CA GLY A 46 9.05 -3.61 -2.90
C GLY A 46 8.61 -2.23 -3.32
N GLU A 47 8.49 -1.99 -4.62
CA GLU A 47 8.03 -0.71 -5.16
C GLU A 47 6.52 -0.72 -5.44
N ILE A 48 5.89 0.46 -5.38
CA ILE A 48 4.53 0.62 -5.88
C ILE A 48 4.56 0.74 -7.40
N THR A 49 4.04 -0.29 -8.07
CA THR A 49 3.70 -0.21 -9.49
C THR A 49 2.32 0.45 -9.68
N PHE A 50 2.02 0.87 -10.90
CA PHE A 50 0.72 1.46 -11.21
C PHE A 50 -0.47 0.53 -10.89
N ASP A 51 -0.36 -0.78 -11.13
CA ASP A 51 -1.43 -1.73 -10.77
C ASP A 51 -1.63 -1.84 -9.25
N ILE A 52 -0.53 -1.83 -8.48
CA ILE A 52 -0.58 -1.82 -7.02
C ILE A 52 -1.23 -0.52 -6.53
N ALA A 53 -0.80 0.64 -7.04
CA ALA A 53 -1.37 1.94 -6.72
C ALA A 53 -2.89 1.97 -6.98
N ARG A 54 -3.32 1.44 -8.13
CA ARG A 54 -4.75 1.33 -8.50
C ARG A 54 -5.55 0.45 -7.53
N LYS A 55 -5.00 -0.70 -7.13
CA LYS A 55 -5.66 -1.60 -6.17
C LYS A 55 -5.76 -1.01 -4.77
N LEU A 56 -4.71 -0.35 -4.31
CA LEU A 56 -4.71 0.36 -3.02
C LEU A 56 -5.68 1.54 -3.05
N ALA A 57 -5.66 2.34 -4.12
CA ALA A 57 -6.58 3.46 -4.33
C ALA A 57 -8.05 3.02 -4.28
N ALA A 58 -8.38 1.93 -4.97
CA ALA A 58 -9.73 1.36 -4.96
C ALA A 58 -10.15 0.84 -3.58
N TYR A 59 -9.21 0.29 -2.79
CA TYR A 59 -9.53 -0.23 -1.46
C TYR A 59 -9.70 0.87 -0.41
N PHE A 60 -8.82 1.87 -0.42
CA PHE A 60 -8.79 2.96 0.55
C PHE A 60 -9.65 4.16 0.16
N ASP A 61 -10.37 4.07 -0.96
CA ASP A 61 -11.18 5.15 -1.53
C ASP A 61 -10.39 6.47 -1.65
N ASN A 62 -9.19 6.38 -2.22
CA ASN A 62 -8.29 7.52 -2.45
C ASN A 62 -7.70 7.50 -3.86
N SER A 63 -6.75 8.39 -4.17
CA SER A 63 -6.22 8.54 -5.53
C SER A 63 -5.02 7.64 -5.82
N ILE A 64 -4.89 7.22 -7.09
CA ILE A 64 -3.68 6.54 -7.59
C ILE A 64 -2.45 7.43 -7.39
N ASP A 65 -2.62 8.73 -7.68
CA ASP A 65 -1.56 9.73 -7.56
C ASP A 65 -1.04 9.87 -6.13
N PHE A 66 -1.87 9.60 -5.11
CA PHE A 66 -1.40 9.55 -3.73
C PHE A 66 -0.29 8.51 -3.61
N TRP A 67 -0.57 7.27 -4.01
CA TRP A 67 0.38 6.15 -3.87
C TRP A 67 1.63 6.27 -4.73
N THR A 68 1.54 6.89 -5.91
CA THR A 68 2.69 7.03 -6.82
C THR A 68 3.58 8.23 -6.50
N ASN A 69 3.14 9.16 -5.64
CA ASN A 69 3.87 10.38 -5.27
C ASN A 69 4.45 10.36 -3.84
N LEU A 70 4.27 9.25 -3.11
CA LEU A 70 4.87 8.99 -1.80
C LEU A 70 6.38 8.72 -1.89
#